data_AF-A0A934AFY2-F1
#
_entry.id   AF-A0A934AFY2-F1
#
_cell.length_a   1.000
_cell.length_b   1.000
_cell.length_c   1.000
_cell.angle_alpha   90.00
_cell.angle_beta   90.00
_cell.angle_gamma   90.00
#
_symmetry.space_group_name_H-M   'P 1'
#
loop_
_entity.id
_entity.type
_entity.pdbx_description
1 polymer ?
#
loop_
_entity_poly.entity_id
_entity_poly.type
_entity_poly.pdbx_seq_one_letter_code
_entity_poly.pdbx_strand_id
1 'polypeptide(L)'
;MEQDRLLKLTEERFMEFSDKVQSMVSHAEDLLFRAQRWSNAIKNHTGHKDTLFADDTQLLRRHVRSFIQDASALPGLIEWLDRECHYDADSRALDKARSLLKVTSQFEKDLAGLNEQLRHLHHFTPETDLKVEVWYMVQDVEVLHDKCKGYPFFVSSRVMSRISTPEKGTQVSGPAA
;
A
#
# COMPACT_ATOMS: atom_id res chain seq x y z
N MET A 1 -23.92 13.97 2.80
CA MET A 1 -23.19 13.73 4.07
C MET A 1 -22.54 12.35 4.13
N GLU A 2 -23.19 11.29 3.63
CA GLU A 2 -22.64 9.92 3.69
C GLU A 2 -21.40 9.70 2.79
N GLN A 3 -21.44 10.12 1.52
CA GLN A 3 -20.26 10.09 0.63
C GLN A 3 -19.04 10.81 1.22
N ASP A 4 -19.28 11.96 1.85
CA ASP A 4 -18.28 12.81 2.47
C ASP A 4 -17.57 12.13 3.65
N ARG A 5 -18.31 11.27 4.36
CA ARG A 5 -17.79 10.42 5.44
C ARG A 5 -17.04 9.23 4.85
N LEU A 6 -17.55 8.63 3.78
CA LEU A 6 -16.93 7.47 3.13
C LEU A 6 -15.58 7.81 2.48
N LEU A 7 -15.49 8.95 1.80
CA LEU A 7 -14.23 9.46 1.23
C LEU A 7 -13.17 9.62 2.33
N LYS A 8 -13.56 10.22 3.46
CA LYS A 8 -12.67 10.44 4.60
C LYS A 8 -12.26 9.11 5.27
N LEU A 9 -13.21 8.19 5.48
CA LEU A 9 -12.92 6.86 6.02
C LEU A 9 -11.94 6.10 5.11
N THR A 10 -12.13 6.20 3.79
CA THR A 10 -11.26 5.54 2.81
C THR A 10 -9.86 6.15 2.85
N GLU A 11 -9.76 7.48 2.91
CA GLU A 11 -8.49 8.19 3.06
C GLU A 11 -7.75 7.78 4.33
N GLU A 12 -8.43 7.75 5.48
CA GLU A 12 -7.87 7.33 6.76
C GLU A 12 -7.34 5.88 6.71
N ARG A 13 -8.06 4.98 6.04
CA ARG A 13 -7.60 3.59 5.86
C ARG A 13 -6.35 3.48 4.99
N PHE A 14 -6.27 4.23 3.89
CA PHE A 14 -5.05 4.24 3.08
C PHE A 14 -3.87 4.85 3.82
N MET A 15 -4.08 5.89 4.65
CA MET A 15 -3.01 6.45 5.49
C MET A 15 -2.50 5.42 6.51
N GLU A 16 -3.40 4.75 7.23
CA GLU A 16 -3.05 3.68 8.18
C GLU A 16 -2.24 2.57 7.50
N PHE A 17 -2.63 2.19 6.28
CA PHE A 17 -1.91 1.18 5.51
C PHE A 17 -0.56 1.67 5.00
N SER A 18 -0.43 2.91 4.55
CA SER A 18 0.87 3.52 4.22
C SER A 18 1.82 3.51 5.43
N ASP A 19 1.35 3.88 6.62
CA ASP A 19 2.18 3.87 7.83
C ASP A 19 2.67 2.46 8.18
N LYS A 20 1.79 1.45 8.07
CA LYS A 20 2.17 0.03 8.26
C LYS A 20 3.20 -0.42 7.22
N VAL A 21 3.03 -0.05 5.95
CA VAL A 21 3.98 -0.38 4.89
C VAL A 21 5.34 0.28 5.16
N GLN A 22 5.36 1.56 5.52
CA GLN A 22 6.60 2.27 5.85
C GLN A 22 7.34 1.65 7.04
N SER A 23 6.62 1.23 8.08
CA SER A 23 7.21 0.48 9.20
C SER A 23 7.86 -0.83 8.74
N MET A 24 7.20 -1.57 7.82
CA MET A 24 7.76 -2.79 7.24
C MET A 24 8.95 -2.53 6.32
N VAL A 25 8.94 -1.42 5.56
CA VAL A 25 10.07 -0.98 4.74
C VAL A 25 11.29 -0.74 5.63
N SER A 26 11.16 0.04 6.70
CA SER A 26 12.27 0.29 7.62
C SER A 26 12.81 -0.99 8.25
N HIS A 27 11.94 -1.94 8.59
CA HIS A 27 12.36 -3.24 9.12
C HIS A 27 13.09 -4.08 8.04
N ALA A 28 12.60 -4.08 6.81
CA ALA A 28 13.24 -4.75 5.69
C ALA A 28 14.62 -4.14 5.35
N GLU A 29 14.77 -2.81 5.48
CA GLU A 29 16.04 -2.11 5.27
C GLU A 29 17.09 -2.47 6.33
N ASP A 30 16.70 -2.55 7.62
CA ASP A 30 17.60 -3.03 8.69
C ASP A 30 18.08 -4.45 8.41
N LEU A 31 17.14 -5.35 8.10
CA LEU A 31 17.47 -6.73 7.72
C LEU A 31 18.35 -6.78 6.47
N LEU A 32 18.10 -5.95 5.46
CA LEU A 32 18.90 -5.90 4.24
C LEU A 32 20.35 -5.50 4.56
N PHE A 33 20.53 -4.46 5.36
CA PHE A 33 21.85 -4.01 5.79
C PHE A 33 22.61 -5.12 6.52
N ARG A 34 21.92 -5.82 7.44
CA ARG A 34 22.50 -6.96 8.18
C ARG A 34 22.82 -8.14 7.26
N ALA A 35 21.94 -8.47 6.31
CA ALA A 35 22.16 -9.51 5.31
C ALA A 35 23.38 -9.21 4.43
N GLN A 36 23.54 -7.96 3.99
CA GLN A 36 24.70 -7.52 3.22
C GLN A 36 26.00 -7.65 4.02
N ARG A 37 26.01 -7.22 5.28
CA ARG A 37 27.16 -7.38 6.17
C ARG A 37 27.52 -8.84 6.40
N TRP A 38 26.52 -9.68 6.63
CA TRP A 38 26.72 -11.11 6.81
C TRP A 38 27.23 -11.79 5.54
N SER A 39 26.63 -11.49 4.39
CA SER A 39 27.09 -11.95 3.07
C SER A 39 28.56 -11.57 2.81
N ASN A 40 28.95 -10.34 3.14
CA ASN A 40 30.33 -9.88 3.02
C ASN A 40 31.27 -10.59 4.00
N ALA A 41 30.84 -10.86 5.22
CA ALA A 41 31.64 -11.62 6.20
C ALA A 41 31.90 -13.06 5.74
N ILE A 42 30.91 -13.70 5.12
CA ILE A 42 31.06 -15.03 4.52
C ILE A 42 32.07 -14.99 3.37
N LYS A 43 31.95 -14.02 2.45
CA LYS A 43 32.88 -13.84 1.33
C LYS A 43 34.32 -13.60 1.78
N ASN A 44 34.51 -12.91 2.89
CA ASN A 44 35.83 -12.57 3.44
C ASN A 44 36.32 -13.56 4.50
N HIS A 45 35.60 -14.67 4.74
CA HIS A 45 35.96 -15.69 5.74
C HIS A 45 36.16 -15.16 7.16
N THR A 46 35.44 -14.11 7.58
CA THR A 46 35.63 -13.45 8.88
C THR A 46 34.72 -13.99 10.00
N GLY A 47 33.87 -14.98 9.70
CA GLY A 47 33.12 -15.74 10.71
C GLY A 47 31.99 -15.01 11.43
N HIS A 48 31.55 -13.83 10.95
CA HIS A 48 30.44 -13.10 11.57
C HIS A 48 29.09 -13.74 11.18
N LYS A 49 28.36 -14.26 12.17
CA LYS A 49 26.98 -14.73 12.03
C LYS A 49 26.06 -13.85 12.85
N ASP A 50 24.99 -13.37 12.22
CA ASP A 50 23.93 -12.66 12.92
C ASP A 50 22.98 -13.67 13.56
N THR A 51 22.95 -13.71 14.89
CA THR A 51 22.18 -14.70 15.65
C THR A 51 20.70 -14.35 15.78
N LEU A 52 20.32 -13.09 15.54
CA LEU A 52 18.92 -12.62 15.66
C LEU A 52 18.24 -12.49 14.30
N PHE A 53 18.99 -12.57 13.20
CA PHE A 53 18.48 -12.38 11.84
C PHE A 53 17.27 -13.27 11.52
N ALA A 54 17.29 -14.53 11.97
CA ALA A 54 16.19 -15.46 11.75
C ALA A 54 14.91 -15.01 12.48
N ASP A 55 15.01 -14.62 13.74
CA ASP A 55 13.87 -14.18 14.56
C ASP A 55 13.26 -12.88 14.00
N ASP A 56 14.11 -11.93 13.59
CA ASP A 56 13.67 -10.67 13.00
C ASP A 56 13.04 -10.87 11.61
N THR A 57 13.57 -11.81 10.81
CA THR A 57 12.95 -12.21 9.53
C THR A 57 11.56 -12.81 9.76
N GLN A 58 11.39 -13.65 10.78
CA GLN A 58 10.08 -14.20 11.15
C GLN A 58 9.13 -13.12 11.63
N LEU A 59 9.62 -12.14 12.39
CA LEU A 59 8.82 -11.01 12.84
C LEU A 59 8.32 -10.18 11.64
N LEU A 60 9.20 -9.84 10.70
CA LEU A 60 8.82 -9.15 9.47
C LEU A 60 7.77 -9.95 8.69
N ARG A 61 7.95 -11.27 8.55
CA ARG A 61 6.99 -12.15 7.88
C ARG A 61 5.62 -12.12 8.53
N ARG A 62 5.56 -12.11 9.87
CA ARG A 62 4.29 -11.96 10.61
C ARG A 62 3.62 -10.62 10.31
N HIS A 63 4.39 -9.54 10.29
CA HIS A 63 3.87 -8.21 9.95
C HIS A 63 3.31 -8.18 8.53
N VAL A 64 4.06 -8.70 7.54
CA VAL A 64 3.62 -8.78 6.14
C VAL A 64 2.31 -9.56 6.03
N ARG A 65 2.21 -10.72 6.67
CA ARG A 65 0.99 -11.54 6.64
C ARG A 65 -0.21 -10.87 7.30
N SER A 66 -0.01 -10.26 8.48
CA SER A 66 -1.06 -9.51 9.16
C SER A 66 -1.54 -8.35 8.29
N PHE A 67 -0.61 -7.62 7.67
CA PHE A 67 -0.93 -6.51 6.79
C PHE A 67 -1.71 -6.97 5.54
N ILE A 68 -1.36 -8.10 4.93
CA ILE A 68 -2.10 -8.65 3.78
C ILE A 68 -3.52 -9.03 4.16
N GLN A 69 -3.72 -9.61 5.35
CA GLN A 69 -5.04 -9.90 5.88
C GLN A 69 -5.86 -8.62 6.04
N ASP A 70 -5.29 -7.57 6.63
CA ASP A 70 -5.96 -6.27 6.78
C ASP A 70 -6.28 -5.64 5.41
N ALA A 71 -5.33 -5.66 4.48
CA ALA A 71 -5.46 -5.08 3.15
C ALA A 71 -6.43 -5.85 2.24
N SER A 72 -6.77 -7.10 2.58
CA SER A 72 -7.76 -7.90 1.84
C SER A 72 -9.16 -7.29 1.85
N ALA A 73 -9.45 -6.37 2.77
CA ALA A 73 -10.70 -5.61 2.83
C ALA A 73 -10.77 -4.41 1.88
N LEU A 74 -9.62 -3.95 1.33
CA LEU A 74 -9.57 -2.78 0.45
C LEU A 74 -10.48 -2.87 -0.79
N PRO A 75 -10.55 -4.01 -1.51
CA PRO A 75 -11.45 -4.11 -2.67
C PRO A 75 -12.91 -3.82 -2.32
N GLY A 76 -13.39 -4.32 -1.17
CA GLY A 76 -14.77 -4.08 -0.71
C GLY A 76 -15.02 -2.62 -0.35
N LEU A 77 -14.03 -1.95 0.25
CA LEU A 77 -14.10 -0.51 0.55
C LEU A 77 -14.15 0.33 -0.72
N ILE A 78 -13.34 -0.01 -1.71
CA ILE A 78 -13.31 0.65 -3.03
C ILE A 78 -14.62 0.44 -3.80
N GLU A 79 -15.18 -0.77 -3.77
CA GLU A 79 -16.48 -1.05 -4.39
C GLU A 79 -17.64 -0.31 -3.69
N TRP A 80 -17.57 -0.16 -2.36
CA TRP A 80 -18.54 0.64 -1.63
C TRP A 80 -18.42 2.13 -2.00
N LEU A 81 -17.18 2.65 -2.05
CA LEU A 81 -16.93 4.02 -2.49
C LEU A 81 -17.44 4.28 -3.92
N ASP A 82 -17.24 3.33 -4.84
CA ASP A 82 -17.78 3.42 -6.19
C ASP A 82 -19.29 3.66 -6.16
N ARG A 83 -20.04 2.81 -5.43
CA ARG A 83 -21.50 2.82 -5.40
C ARG A 83 -22.09 4.07 -4.78
N GLU A 84 -21.47 4.59 -3.73
CA GLU A 84 -21.99 5.74 -2.97
C GLU A 84 -21.55 7.10 -3.54
N CYS A 85 -20.55 7.14 -4.42
CA CYS A 85 -20.11 8.38 -5.05
C CYS A 85 -21.10 8.87 -6.11
N HIS A 86 -21.66 10.05 -5.85
CA HIS A 86 -22.57 10.79 -6.73
C HIS A 86 -22.05 12.22 -6.98
N TYR A 87 -22.70 12.90 -7.91
CA TYR A 87 -22.40 14.30 -8.24
C TYR A 87 -22.51 15.20 -7.00
N ASP A 88 -21.57 16.13 -6.84
CA ASP A 88 -21.57 17.15 -5.78
C ASP A 88 -21.21 18.52 -6.38
N ALA A 89 -22.17 19.45 -6.32
CA ALA A 89 -22.02 20.82 -6.83
C ALA A 89 -21.15 21.71 -5.91
N ASP A 90 -21.05 21.39 -4.62
CA ASP A 90 -20.39 22.24 -3.63
C ASP A 90 -18.86 22.07 -3.61
N SER A 91 -18.30 21.27 -4.53
CA SER A 91 -16.86 20.97 -4.68
C SER A 91 -16.16 20.33 -3.46
N ARG A 92 -16.83 20.23 -2.31
CA ARG A 92 -16.29 19.66 -1.06
C ARG A 92 -15.89 18.20 -1.21
N ALA A 93 -16.74 17.38 -1.81
CA ALA A 93 -16.39 15.99 -2.08
C ALA A 93 -15.24 15.86 -3.09
N LEU A 94 -15.10 16.80 -4.03
CA LEU A 94 -14.03 16.77 -5.02
C LEU A 94 -12.66 17.03 -4.38
N ASP A 95 -12.57 17.95 -3.41
CA ASP A 95 -11.33 18.19 -2.68
C ASP A 95 -10.92 16.99 -1.81
N LYS A 96 -11.90 16.32 -1.18
CA LYS A 96 -11.66 15.04 -0.49
C LYS A 96 -11.19 13.94 -1.44
N ALA A 97 -11.81 13.82 -2.61
CA ALA A 97 -11.39 12.86 -3.63
C ALA A 97 -9.97 13.13 -4.14
N ARG A 98 -9.57 14.40 -4.27
CA ARG A 98 -8.18 14.78 -4.58
C ARG A 98 -7.20 14.39 -3.48
N SER A 99 -7.60 14.53 -2.22
CA SER A 99 -6.79 14.07 -1.09
C SER A 99 -6.62 12.55 -1.11
N LEU A 100 -7.74 11.82 -1.28
CA LEU A 100 -7.73 10.38 -1.43
C LEU A 100 -6.85 9.91 -2.60
N LEU A 101 -6.87 10.62 -3.74
CA LEU A 101 -5.99 10.31 -4.87
C LEU A 101 -4.51 10.41 -4.49
N LYS A 102 -4.12 11.42 -3.72
CA LYS A 102 -2.73 11.57 -3.25
C LYS A 102 -2.33 10.42 -2.33
N VAL A 103 -3.18 10.09 -1.35
CA VAL A 103 -2.89 9.02 -0.37
C VAL A 103 -2.83 7.66 -1.07
N THR A 104 -3.77 7.34 -1.96
CA THR A 104 -3.74 6.09 -2.74
C THR A 104 -2.52 5.97 -3.64
N SER A 105 -2.09 7.10 -4.25
CA SER A 105 -0.86 7.12 -5.06
C SER A 105 0.39 6.92 -4.23
N GLN A 106 0.43 7.47 -3.01
CA GLN A 106 1.53 7.26 -2.08
C GLN A 106 1.58 5.81 -1.62
N PHE A 107 0.45 5.24 -1.24
CA PHE A 107 0.32 3.85 -0.83
C PHE A 107 0.83 2.86 -1.90
N GLU A 108 0.49 3.08 -3.18
CA GLU A 108 1.01 2.26 -4.28
C GLU A 108 2.54 2.31 -4.35
N LYS A 109 3.13 3.50 -4.23
CA LYS A 109 4.59 3.67 -4.20
C LYS A 109 5.23 3.01 -2.99
N ASP A 110 4.60 3.12 -1.82
CA ASP A 110 5.09 2.51 -0.59
C ASP A 110 5.13 0.98 -0.74
N LEU A 111 4.08 0.37 -1.30
CA LEU A 111 4.04 -1.07 -1.58
C LEU A 111 5.11 -1.50 -2.58
N ALA A 112 5.31 -0.72 -3.64
CA ALA A 112 6.37 -0.97 -4.61
C ALA A 112 7.76 -0.92 -3.95
N GLY A 113 7.99 0.05 -3.07
CA GLY A 113 9.22 0.19 -2.28
C GLY A 113 9.45 -1.01 -1.36
N LEU A 114 8.42 -1.46 -0.63
CA LEU A 114 8.50 -2.65 0.21
C LEU A 114 8.88 -3.89 -0.61
N ASN A 115 8.24 -4.08 -1.76
CA ASN A 115 8.53 -5.20 -2.65
C ASN A 115 10.00 -5.19 -3.13
N GLU A 116 10.49 -4.01 -3.52
CA GLU A 116 11.90 -3.83 -3.92
C GLU A 116 12.87 -4.18 -2.78
N GLN A 117 12.61 -3.69 -1.56
CA GLN A 117 13.46 -4.00 -0.41
C GLN A 117 13.46 -5.49 -0.08
N LEU A 118 12.31 -6.16 -0.13
CA LEU A 118 12.22 -7.61 0.09
C LEU A 118 12.96 -8.41 -1.00
N ARG A 119 12.91 -7.97 -2.26
CA ARG A 119 13.67 -8.59 -3.36
C ARG A 119 15.18 -8.45 -3.15
N HIS A 120 15.65 -7.29 -2.70
CA HIS A 120 17.04 -7.10 -2.31
C HIS A 120 17.41 -7.97 -1.11
N LEU A 121 16.57 -8.01 -0.07
CA LEU A 121 16.80 -8.84 1.11
C LEU A 121 16.94 -10.32 0.71
N HIS A 122 16.07 -10.81 -0.15
CA HIS A 122 16.15 -12.17 -0.70
C HIS A 122 17.48 -12.42 -1.43
N HIS A 123 17.95 -11.45 -2.22
CA HIS A 123 19.21 -11.57 -2.93
C HIS A 123 20.41 -11.74 -1.99
N PHE A 124 20.49 -10.91 -0.94
CA PHE A 124 21.64 -10.86 -0.03
C PHE A 124 21.59 -11.87 1.12
N THR A 125 20.42 -12.44 1.43
CA THR A 125 20.29 -13.46 2.48
C THR A 125 21.13 -14.69 2.12
N PRO A 126 22.13 -15.06 2.94
CA PRO A 126 23.08 -16.11 2.58
C PRO A 126 22.59 -17.52 2.91
N GLU A 127 21.79 -17.68 3.97
CA GLU A 127 21.23 -18.99 4.36
C GLU A 127 20.03 -19.34 3.50
N THR A 128 20.02 -20.58 2.96
CA THR A 128 19.00 -21.00 1.98
C THR A 128 17.59 -21.05 2.57
N ASP A 129 17.46 -21.54 3.81
CA ASP A 129 16.14 -21.64 4.46
C ASP A 129 15.53 -20.26 4.67
N LEU A 130 16.30 -19.31 5.23
CA LEU A 130 15.87 -17.92 5.40
C LEU A 130 15.58 -17.23 4.06
N LYS A 131 16.38 -17.53 3.04
CA LYS A 131 16.15 -17.00 1.69
C LYS A 131 14.79 -17.44 1.13
N VAL A 132 14.41 -18.71 1.31
CA VAL A 132 13.08 -19.21 0.93
C VAL A 132 11.97 -18.46 1.69
N GLU A 133 12.17 -18.13 2.97
CA GLU A 133 11.18 -17.37 3.73
C GLU A 133 11.01 -15.94 3.23
N VAL A 134 12.11 -15.26 2.92
CA VAL A 134 12.07 -13.92 2.31
C VAL A 134 11.42 -13.99 0.92
N TRP A 135 11.68 -15.04 0.14
CA TRP A 135 11.02 -15.24 -1.15
C TRP A 135 9.50 -15.34 -1.02
N TYR A 136 8.98 -16.05 -0.03
CA TYR A 136 7.54 -16.08 0.23
C TYR A 136 6.98 -14.69 0.57
N MET A 137 7.72 -13.87 1.33
CA MET A 137 7.30 -12.49 1.60
C MET A 137 7.24 -11.64 0.33
N VAL A 138 8.21 -11.80 -0.58
CA VAL A 138 8.21 -11.14 -1.90
C VAL A 138 6.94 -11.50 -2.67
N GLN A 139 6.63 -12.79 -2.80
CA GLN A 139 5.43 -13.24 -3.51
C GLN A 139 4.13 -12.71 -2.89
N ASP A 140 4.05 -12.76 -1.55
CA ASP A 140 2.92 -12.28 -0.78
C ASP A 140 2.66 -10.77 -1.02
N VAL A 141 3.73 -9.95 -1.04
CA VAL A 141 3.64 -8.50 -1.31
C VAL A 141 3.38 -8.21 -2.80
N GLU A 142 3.95 -8.98 -3.72
CA GLU A 142 3.68 -8.84 -5.17
C GLU A 142 2.21 -9.03 -5.50
N VAL A 143 1.60 -10.09 -4.98
CA VAL A 143 0.16 -10.37 -5.18
C VAL A 143 -0.69 -9.23 -4.63
N LEU A 144 -0.30 -8.65 -3.50
CA LEU A 144 -1.02 -7.51 -2.93
C LEU A 144 -0.81 -6.25 -3.77
N HIS A 145 0.42 -5.96 -4.20
CA HIS A 145 0.74 -4.81 -5.04
C HIS A 145 -0.05 -4.83 -6.35
N ASP A 146 -0.14 -5.99 -7.01
CA ASP A 146 -0.91 -6.15 -8.25
C ASP A 146 -2.41 -5.89 -8.04
N LYS A 147 -2.96 -6.27 -6.88
CA LYS A 147 -4.35 -5.93 -6.51
C LYS A 147 -4.55 -4.43 -6.26
N CYS A 148 -3.53 -3.74 -5.77
CA CYS A 148 -3.60 -2.34 -5.36
C CYS A 148 -3.25 -1.33 -6.47
N LYS A 149 -2.50 -1.74 -7.49
CA LYS A 149 -1.99 -0.89 -8.58
C LYS A 149 -3.07 -0.07 -9.32
N GLY A 150 -4.32 -0.52 -9.28
CA GLY A 150 -5.44 0.14 -9.95
C GLY A 150 -6.07 1.30 -9.16
N TYR A 151 -5.77 1.45 -7.86
CA TYR A 151 -6.54 2.34 -6.99
C TYR A 151 -6.40 3.84 -7.31
N PRO A 152 -5.21 4.39 -7.60
CA PRO A 152 -5.11 5.80 -7.98
C PRO A 152 -5.85 6.11 -9.29
N PHE A 153 -5.74 5.20 -10.26
CA PHE A 153 -6.48 5.31 -11.51
C PHE A 153 -7.99 5.22 -11.26
N PHE A 154 -8.44 4.31 -10.39
CA PHE A 154 -9.85 4.20 -10.02
C PHE A 154 -10.39 5.50 -9.38
N VAL A 155 -9.65 6.09 -8.43
CA VAL A 155 -10.09 7.33 -7.76
C VAL A 155 -10.18 8.48 -8.75
N SER A 156 -9.16 8.65 -9.60
CA SER A 156 -9.15 9.72 -10.61
C SER A 156 -10.19 9.53 -11.71
N SER A 157 -10.37 8.30 -12.22
CA SER A 157 -11.24 8.03 -13.37
C SER A 157 -12.70 7.84 -13.00
N ARG A 158 -13.01 7.14 -11.89
CA ARG A 158 -14.39 6.80 -11.52
C ARG A 158 -14.94 7.74 -10.45
N VAL A 159 -14.25 7.86 -9.33
CA VAL A 159 -14.73 8.66 -8.18
C VAL A 159 -14.80 10.13 -8.55
N MET A 160 -13.69 10.73 -8.99
CA MET A 160 -13.68 12.14 -9.35
C MET A 160 -14.60 12.45 -10.53
N SER A 161 -14.72 11.56 -11.52
CA SER A 161 -15.66 11.74 -12.64
C SER A 161 -17.11 11.73 -12.17
N ARG A 162 -17.53 10.78 -11.32
CA ARG A 162 -18.88 10.76 -10.75
C ARG A 162 -19.21 11.99 -9.92
N ILE A 163 -18.24 12.47 -9.14
CA ILE A 163 -18.42 13.67 -8.31
C ILE A 163 -18.56 14.93 -9.16
N SER A 164 -17.80 15.02 -10.26
CA SER A 164 -17.75 16.23 -11.10
C SER A 164 -18.75 16.24 -12.26
N THR A 165 -19.35 15.09 -12.60
CA THR A 165 -20.25 14.96 -13.75
C THR A 165 -21.69 14.79 -13.27
N PRO A 166 -22.62 15.71 -13.61
CA PRO A 166 -24.02 15.55 -13.26
C PRO A 166 -24.64 14.37 -14.02
N GLU A 167 -25.59 13.68 -13.39
CA GLU A 167 -26.32 12.59 -14.03
C GLU A 167 -27.14 13.11 -15.22
N LYS A 168 -27.27 12.29 -16.27
CA LYS A 168 -28.04 12.68 -17.47
C LYS A 168 -29.50 12.96 -17.08
N GLY A 169 -29.88 14.24 -17.11
CA GLY A 169 -31.25 14.70 -16.81
C GLY A 169 -31.34 15.70 -15.64
N THR A 170 -30.27 15.89 -14.88
CA THR A 170 -30.23 16.90 -13.82
C THR A 170 -30.00 18.28 -14.45
N GLN A 171 -31.07 19.08 -14.60
CA GLN A 171 -30.93 20.49 -14.97
C GLN A 171 -30.13 21.19 -13.88
N VAL A 172 -28.90 21.61 -14.20
CA VAL A 172 -28.14 22.53 -13.37
C VAL A 172 -28.87 23.87 -13.47
N SER A 173 -29.62 24.24 -12.42
CA SER A 173 -30.22 25.57 -12.31
C SER A 173 -29.07 26.58 -12.24
N GLY A 174 -28.73 27.18 -13.39
CA GLY A 174 -27.77 28.26 -13.47
C GLY A 174 -28.25 29.48 -12.67
N PRO A 175 -27.32 30.37 -12.25
CA PRO A 175 -27.68 31.56 -11.49
C PRO A 175 -28.61 32.43 -12.34
N ALA A 176 -29.74 32.84 -11.74
CA ALA A 176 -30.61 33.84 -12.32
C ALA A 176 -29.81 35.13 -12.55
N ALA A 177 -29.90 35.64 -13.77
CA ALA A 177 -29.24 36.86 -14.25
C ALA A 177 -29.58 38.10 -13.43
#